data_AF-A0A2T6D2W5-F1
#
_entry.id   AF-A0A2T6D2W5-F1
#
_cell.length_a   1.000
_cell.length_b   1.000
_cell.length_c   1.000
_cell.angle_alpha   90.00
_cell.angle_beta   90.00
_cell.angle_gamma   90.00
#
_symmetry.space_group_name_H-M   'P 1'
#
loop_
_entity.id
_entity.type
_entity.pdbx_description
1 polymer ?
#
loop_
_entity_poly.entity_id
_entity_poly.type
_entity_poly.pdbx_seq_one_letter_code
_entity_poly.pdbx_strand_id
1 'polypeptide(L)'
;MLRLLHCLFLASLVGSLPIHAAENAPAAASANTSPQQLIADAIARGDANVTIPPGVYRLNDPLQIVGANGLTISARDVTFIMTRYVTALNIEKSRQVAISGLTIDYDPLPFTQGVVTAVSDDARTVSFRVHDGYPALRPDAPNAGRHIFDPANRRWKAGANIFAYPEIKPDKGGRSGQALFEEPQPRIAVGDLIALDWRRLSGGASAIIIRACGAVTLEDMWLRAAPGLAICVRSCDDRTTLRRVRIAPGPTPVGASEARLLSTDADAANLADCRRGPLLEDCDFSFMGDDSLNVHGRLFPIARVESPTSLLVPKVANLPGDIHRLIRPGDTLRLMEKGSFAPVARGRIASVTVVPGAIEMDARELAQIDPKADAHPITKSFRITLAEPLPGVKEGQWFDVPEINCPGYEVRNNYFHDHRARGLRLMGNDGVVEGNRFERITSSAIQVGGEFRYWREAGWVENLLIKNNIMKDIGFGGDLLLPGTYTPGVIAICGRTDTPAKAPGNDRITIEGNTISNSPVAAIYAYSVAGIVIRNNAIRSVNQADASAAGRDNRLSVKEAIEVRDALKPVVEGNSVE
;
A
#
# COMPACT_ATOMS: atom_id res chain seq x y z
N MET A 1 22.87 -68.86 -46.73
CA MET A 1 22.44 -69.14 -48.12
C MET A 1 20.93 -69.29 -48.13
N LEU A 2 20.23 -68.48 -48.94
CA LEU A 2 18.86 -68.65 -49.47
C LEU A 2 17.68 -69.19 -48.60
N ARG A 3 16.58 -68.42 -48.66
CA ARG A 3 15.12 -68.77 -48.67
C ARG A 3 14.47 -69.18 -47.32
N LEU A 4 13.50 -68.42 -46.78
CA LEU A 4 12.08 -68.12 -47.13
C LEU A 4 11.06 -69.10 -46.50
N LEU A 5 9.89 -68.53 -46.13
CA LEU A 5 8.64 -69.07 -45.55
C LEU A 5 8.63 -69.23 -44.01
N HIS A 6 7.64 -68.74 -43.24
CA HIS A 6 6.19 -68.78 -43.43
C HIS A 6 5.43 -67.54 -42.86
N CYS A 7 4.25 -67.31 -43.44
CA CYS A 7 3.22 -66.30 -43.14
C CYS A 7 2.48 -66.50 -41.80
N LEU A 8 1.89 -65.43 -41.22
CA LEU A 8 0.44 -65.30 -40.92
C LEU A 8 0.04 -63.92 -40.31
N PHE A 9 -0.69 -63.14 -41.12
CA PHE A 9 -1.86 -62.26 -40.93
C PHE A 9 -2.24 -61.45 -39.64
N LEU A 10 -2.67 -60.18 -39.92
CA LEU A 10 -3.72 -59.31 -39.30
C LEU A 10 -3.54 -58.85 -37.83
N ALA A 11 -3.81 -57.63 -37.37
CA ALA A 11 -4.43 -56.37 -37.81
C ALA A 11 -3.85 -55.26 -36.88
N SER A 12 -3.81 -53.95 -37.15
CA SER A 12 -4.93 -53.00 -37.16
C SER A 12 -4.43 -51.56 -37.42
N LEU A 13 -5.18 -50.77 -38.19
CA LEU A 13 -5.04 -49.32 -38.33
C LEU A 13 -5.45 -48.60 -37.03
N VAL A 14 -4.64 -47.63 -36.57
CA VAL A 14 -5.14 -46.39 -35.92
C VAL A 14 -4.29 -45.23 -36.43
N GLY A 15 -4.93 -44.32 -37.16
CA GLY A 15 -4.34 -43.09 -37.67
C GLY A 15 -4.08 -42.08 -36.56
N SER A 16 -2.96 -41.40 -36.69
CA SER A 16 -2.40 -40.36 -35.83
C SER A 16 -3.32 -39.14 -35.63
N LEU A 17 -3.54 -38.77 -34.37
CA LEU A 17 -4.04 -37.45 -33.96
C LEU A 17 -2.89 -36.41 -34.00
N PRO A 18 -3.15 -35.16 -34.42
CA PRO A 18 -2.11 -34.13 -34.49
C PRO A 18 -1.85 -33.50 -33.12
N ILE A 19 -0.57 -33.48 -32.76
CA ILE A 19 0.01 -32.70 -31.66
C ILE A 19 -0.21 -31.22 -31.99
N HIS A 20 -0.98 -30.50 -31.17
CA HIS A 20 -1.07 -29.05 -31.26
C HIS A 20 0.29 -28.45 -30.91
N ALA A 21 0.90 -27.83 -31.92
CA ALA A 21 2.15 -27.12 -31.83
C ALA A 21 2.00 -25.84 -30.99
N ALA A 22 3.11 -25.49 -30.34
CA ALA A 22 3.32 -24.30 -29.53
C ALA A 22 2.77 -23.02 -30.18
N GLU A 23 2.09 -22.22 -29.38
CA GLU A 23 1.69 -20.86 -29.74
C GLU A 23 2.93 -20.04 -30.12
N ASN A 24 2.90 -19.54 -31.35
CA ASN A 24 3.88 -18.63 -31.91
C ASN A 24 4.02 -17.38 -31.02
N ALA A 25 5.25 -17.10 -30.60
CA ALA A 25 5.63 -15.77 -30.13
C ALA A 25 5.29 -14.75 -31.23
N PRO A 26 4.61 -13.63 -30.92
CA PRO A 26 4.32 -12.62 -31.92
C PRO A 26 5.64 -12.01 -32.40
N ALA A 27 5.80 -11.97 -33.72
CA ALA A 27 6.91 -11.30 -34.38
C ALA A 27 6.98 -9.83 -33.93
N ALA A 28 8.19 -9.34 -33.64
CA ALA A 28 8.45 -7.96 -33.29
C ALA A 28 7.95 -7.03 -34.41
N ALA A 29 6.94 -6.20 -34.10
CA ALA A 29 6.40 -5.24 -35.04
C ALA A 29 7.47 -4.20 -35.40
N SER A 30 7.73 -4.07 -36.70
CA SER A 30 8.58 -3.07 -37.30
C SER A 30 7.91 -1.68 -37.28
N ALA A 31 8.28 -0.85 -36.31
CA ALA A 31 8.29 0.61 -36.39
C ALA A 31 9.39 1.13 -35.45
N ASN A 32 10.42 1.80 -35.99
CA ASN A 32 11.67 2.18 -35.29
C ASN A 32 11.53 3.25 -34.18
N THR A 33 10.32 3.51 -33.69
CA THR A 33 10.06 4.56 -32.70
C THR A 33 9.78 3.93 -31.34
N SER A 34 10.58 4.28 -30.34
CA SER A 34 10.36 3.77 -28.98
C SER A 34 9.04 4.30 -28.40
N PRO A 35 8.39 3.58 -27.46
CA PRO A 35 7.21 4.09 -26.77
C PRO A 35 7.42 5.49 -26.15
N GLN A 36 8.63 5.76 -25.62
CA GLN A 36 8.99 7.06 -25.09
C GLN A 36 8.96 8.17 -26.16
N GLN A 37 9.49 7.89 -27.35
CA GLN A 37 9.48 8.85 -28.45
C GLN A 37 8.06 9.14 -28.92
N LEU A 38 7.21 8.12 -29.07
CA LEU A 38 5.81 8.30 -29.45
C LEU A 38 5.07 9.26 -28.50
N ILE A 39 5.26 9.07 -27.20
CA ILE A 39 4.66 9.92 -26.16
C ILE A 39 5.25 11.34 -26.21
N ALA A 40 6.58 11.47 -26.25
CA ALA A 40 7.23 12.78 -26.26
C ALA A 40 6.83 13.62 -27.48
N ASP A 41 6.77 12.98 -28.64
CA ASP A 41 6.35 13.58 -29.90
C ASP A 41 4.89 14.04 -29.85
N ALA A 42 4.00 13.22 -29.29
CA ALA A 42 2.60 13.58 -29.09
C ALA A 42 2.46 14.79 -28.17
N ILE A 43 3.18 14.82 -27.05
CA ILE A 43 3.19 15.97 -26.12
C ILE A 43 3.72 17.23 -26.82
N ALA A 44 4.82 17.12 -27.57
CA ALA A 44 5.43 18.25 -28.26
C ALA A 44 4.52 18.85 -29.34
N ARG A 45 3.72 18.02 -30.03
CA ARG A 45 2.73 18.48 -31.02
C ARG A 45 1.39 18.92 -30.42
N GLY A 46 1.13 18.60 -29.15
CA GLY A 46 -0.17 18.81 -28.53
C GLY A 46 -1.23 17.83 -29.03
N ASP A 47 -0.82 16.62 -29.44
CA ASP A 47 -1.74 15.56 -29.87
C ASP A 47 -2.58 15.10 -28.67
N ALA A 48 -3.88 14.94 -28.87
CA ALA A 48 -4.78 14.46 -27.83
C ALA A 48 -4.69 12.93 -27.61
N ASN A 49 -4.17 12.19 -28.60
CA ASN A 49 -4.16 10.74 -28.60
C ASN A 49 -2.82 10.19 -29.09
N VAL A 50 -2.33 9.15 -28.42
CA VAL A 50 -1.19 8.35 -28.86
C VAL A 50 -1.51 6.87 -28.68
N THR A 51 -1.14 6.05 -29.65
CA THR A 51 -1.24 4.59 -29.57
C THR A 51 0.16 4.01 -29.54
N ILE A 52 0.44 3.21 -28.51
CA ILE A 52 1.66 2.40 -28.45
C ILE A 52 1.34 1.09 -29.19
N PRO A 53 2.11 0.72 -30.22
CA PRO A 53 1.88 -0.53 -30.94
C PRO A 53 1.90 -1.74 -29.99
N PRO A 54 1.06 -2.76 -30.24
CA PRO A 54 1.11 -4.01 -29.48
C PRO A 54 2.51 -4.62 -29.46
N GLY A 55 2.91 -5.18 -28.33
CA GLY A 55 4.22 -5.82 -28.21
C GLY A 55 4.79 -5.86 -26.79
N VAL A 56 5.90 -6.58 -26.67
CA VAL A 56 6.68 -6.67 -25.44
C VAL A 56 7.90 -5.75 -25.56
N TYR A 57 7.98 -4.74 -24.71
CA TYR A 57 9.07 -3.79 -24.67
C TYR A 57 9.92 -4.04 -23.43
N ARG A 58 11.20 -4.39 -23.63
CA ARG A 58 12.18 -4.50 -22.55
C ARG A 58 12.86 -3.16 -22.33
N LEU A 59 12.71 -2.60 -21.13
CA LEU A 59 13.04 -1.21 -20.85
C LEU A 59 14.03 -1.11 -19.69
N ASN A 60 15.08 -0.32 -19.88
CA ASN A 60 16.08 -0.04 -18.84
C ASN A 60 15.72 1.17 -17.99
N ASP A 61 14.96 2.11 -18.56
CA ASP A 61 14.69 3.42 -17.97
C ASP A 61 13.17 3.69 -17.90
N PRO A 62 12.71 4.48 -16.92
CA PRO A 62 11.30 4.82 -16.79
C PRO A 62 10.79 5.61 -18.00
N LEU A 63 9.58 5.31 -18.47
CA LEU A 63 8.87 6.18 -19.39
C LEU A 63 8.42 7.46 -18.66
N GLN A 64 8.53 8.59 -19.35
CA GLN A 64 8.25 9.93 -18.85
C GLN A 64 7.06 10.53 -19.58
N ILE A 65 6.04 10.91 -18.83
CA ILE A 65 4.92 11.76 -19.27
C ILE A 65 4.99 13.03 -18.42
N VAL A 66 5.59 14.09 -18.96
CA VAL A 66 5.82 15.33 -18.22
C VAL A 66 5.18 16.51 -18.94
N GLY A 67 4.37 17.28 -18.22
CA GLY A 67 3.73 18.47 -18.79
C GLY A 67 2.62 18.17 -19.81
N ALA A 68 2.11 16.94 -19.87
CA ALA A 68 1.03 16.59 -20.78
C ALA A 68 -0.29 17.24 -20.33
N ASN A 69 -1.11 17.67 -21.30
CA ASN A 69 -2.41 18.26 -21.03
C ASN A 69 -3.45 17.72 -22.02
N GLY A 70 -4.40 16.92 -21.55
CA GLY A 70 -5.43 16.33 -22.40
C GLY A 70 -4.93 15.19 -23.30
N LEU A 71 -4.00 14.37 -22.79
CA LEU A 71 -3.39 13.26 -23.55
C LEU A 71 -4.00 11.91 -23.16
N THR A 72 -4.47 11.16 -24.16
CA THR A 72 -4.91 9.78 -24.02
C THR A 72 -3.90 8.84 -24.66
N ILE A 73 -3.46 7.82 -23.92
CA ILE A 73 -2.51 6.79 -24.34
C ILE A 73 -3.26 5.45 -24.42
N SER A 74 -3.35 4.88 -25.63
CA SER A 74 -3.82 3.51 -25.83
C SER A 74 -2.63 2.57 -25.93
N ALA A 75 -2.55 1.60 -25.04
CA ALA A 75 -1.47 0.63 -24.93
C ALA A 75 -2.03 -0.80 -24.89
N ARG A 76 -3.06 -1.08 -25.69
CA ARG A 76 -3.68 -2.40 -25.78
C ARG A 76 -2.67 -3.44 -26.25
N ASP A 77 -2.64 -4.59 -25.55
CA ASP A 77 -1.71 -5.69 -25.84
C ASP A 77 -0.23 -5.28 -25.76
N VAL A 78 0.08 -4.28 -24.90
CA VAL A 78 1.43 -3.82 -24.60
C VAL A 78 1.88 -4.38 -23.26
N THR A 79 3.10 -4.93 -23.22
CA THR A 79 3.78 -5.31 -21.98
C THR A 79 5.10 -4.58 -21.87
N PHE A 80 5.28 -3.84 -20.78
CA PHE A 80 6.58 -3.31 -20.37
C PHE A 80 7.25 -4.30 -19.42
N ILE A 81 8.46 -4.74 -19.77
CA ILE A 81 9.32 -5.55 -18.91
C ILE A 81 10.51 -4.69 -18.51
N MET A 82 10.53 -4.25 -17.26
CA MET A 82 11.64 -3.48 -16.72
C MET A 82 12.82 -4.41 -16.43
N THR A 83 13.99 -4.08 -16.96
CA THR A 83 15.23 -4.87 -16.78
C THR A 83 16.06 -4.43 -15.57
N ARG A 84 15.61 -3.36 -14.90
CA ARG A 84 16.19 -2.78 -13.69
C ARG A 84 15.09 -2.52 -12.68
N TYR A 85 15.43 -2.48 -11.40
CA TYR A 85 14.50 -2.17 -10.31
C TYR A 85 14.26 -0.66 -10.20
N VAL A 86 13.74 -0.07 -11.28
CA VAL A 86 13.39 1.34 -11.39
C VAL A 86 11.90 1.48 -11.69
N THR A 87 11.38 2.70 -11.60
CA THR A 87 10.01 3.01 -12.00
C THR A 87 9.78 2.65 -13.47
N ALA A 88 8.63 2.09 -13.82
CA ALA A 88 8.29 1.81 -15.22
C ALA A 88 7.68 3.04 -15.90
N LEU A 89 6.78 3.74 -15.20
CA LEU A 89 6.08 4.90 -15.73
C LEU A 89 6.05 6.06 -14.72
N ASN A 90 6.51 7.23 -15.14
CA ASN A 90 6.48 8.47 -14.38
C ASN A 90 5.58 9.49 -15.06
N ILE A 91 4.56 9.96 -14.33
CA ILE A 91 3.61 10.99 -14.78
C ILE A 91 3.78 12.20 -13.88
N GLU A 92 4.30 13.29 -14.43
CA GLU A 92 4.59 14.49 -13.64
C GLU A 92 4.02 15.75 -14.27
N LYS A 93 3.56 16.67 -13.42
CA LYS A 93 3.17 18.03 -13.83
C LYS A 93 2.17 18.04 -15.00
N SER A 94 1.32 17.03 -15.07
CA SER A 94 0.42 16.77 -16.18
C SER A 94 -1.03 16.91 -15.75
N ARG A 95 -1.95 17.14 -16.69
CA ARG A 95 -3.39 17.31 -16.44
C ARG A 95 -4.19 16.55 -17.47
N GLN A 96 -5.29 15.93 -17.06
CA GLN A 96 -6.19 15.19 -17.95
C GLN A 96 -5.42 14.14 -18.78
N VAL A 97 -4.66 13.28 -18.11
CA VAL A 97 -3.95 12.17 -18.75
C VAL A 97 -4.73 10.88 -18.55
N ALA A 98 -4.97 10.12 -19.61
CA ALA A 98 -5.61 8.81 -19.55
C ALA A 98 -4.71 7.75 -20.19
N ILE A 99 -4.57 6.58 -19.57
CA ILE A 99 -3.77 5.46 -20.07
C ILE A 99 -4.60 4.19 -19.97
N SER A 100 -4.68 3.43 -21.07
CA SER A 100 -5.47 2.20 -21.14
C SER A 100 -4.70 1.01 -21.71
N GLY A 101 -4.91 -0.20 -21.16
CA GLY A 101 -4.49 -1.47 -21.78
C GLY A 101 -3.08 -1.98 -21.44
N LEU A 102 -2.34 -1.32 -20.55
CA LEU A 102 -0.92 -1.59 -20.31
C LEU A 102 -0.68 -2.69 -19.26
N THR A 103 0.22 -3.62 -19.57
CA THR A 103 0.81 -4.55 -18.60
C THR A 103 2.22 -4.11 -18.20
N ILE A 104 2.56 -4.18 -16.92
CA ILE A 104 3.91 -3.90 -16.39
C ILE A 104 4.44 -5.12 -15.62
N ASP A 105 5.66 -5.55 -15.92
CA ASP A 105 6.38 -6.62 -15.24
C ASP A 105 7.89 -6.29 -15.13
N TYR A 106 8.63 -7.13 -14.41
CA TYR A 106 10.07 -6.95 -14.16
C TYR A 106 10.83 -8.26 -14.44
N ASP A 107 11.98 -8.15 -15.08
CA ASP A 107 12.89 -9.28 -15.33
C ASP A 107 14.36 -8.82 -15.28
N PRO A 108 15.12 -9.17 -14.22
CA PRO A 108 14.75 -10.11 -13.16
C PRO A 108 13.60 -9.61 -12.27
N LEU A 109 12.92 -10.55 -11.58
CA LEU A 109 11.90 -10.19 -10.59
C LEU A 109 12.52 -9.40 -9.44
N PRO A 110 11.78 -8.46 -8.83
CA PRO A 110 12.30 -7.64 -7.74
C PRO A 110 12.27 -8.35 -6.39
N PHE A 111 11.77 -9.58 -6.34
CA PHE A 111 11.75 -10.45 -5.17
C PHE A 111 12.29 -11.83 -5.53
N THR A 112 12.58 -12.62 -4.50
CA THR A 112 12.87 -14.04 -4.64
C THR A 112 11.97 -14.90 -3.75
N GLN A 113 11.96 -16.21 -3.98
CA GLN A 113 11.22 -17.17 -3.17
C GLN A 113 11.91 -18.52 -3.09
N GLY A 114 11.52 -19.30 -2.10
CA GLY A 114 12.08 -20.61 -1.83
C GLY A 114 11.20 -21.47 -0.92
N VAL A 115 11.78 -22.58 -0.52
CA VAL A 115 11.18 -23.54 0.42
C VAL A 115 12.06 -23.63 1.67
N VAL A 116 11.42 -23.65 2.84
CA VAL A 116 12.09 -23.85 4.13
C VAL A 116 12.58 -25.30 4.22
N THR A 117 13.87 -25.47 4.50
CA THR A 117 14.55 -26.77 4.55
C THR A 117 14.90 -27.19 5.97
N ALA A 118 15.08 -26.24 6.89
CA ALA A 118 15.30 -26.52 8.31
C ALA A 118 14.85 -25.34 9.18
N VAL A 119 14.46 -25.63 10.41
CA VAL A 119 14.20 -24.63 11.46
C VAL A 119 14.98 -25.08 12.71
N SER A 120 15.72 -24.17 13.34
CA SER A 120 16.46 -24.47 14.58
C SER A 120 15.53 -24.77 15.74
N ASP A 121 16.03 -25.49 16.76
CA ASP A 121 15.24 -25.87 17.94
C ASP A 121 14.65 -24.67 18.71
N ASP A 122 15.34 -23.53 18.70
CA ASP A 122 14.87 -22.27 19.29
C ASP A 122 13.93 -21.45 18.39
N ALA A 123 13.63 -21.97 17.18
CA ALA A 123 12.85 -21.34 16.13
C ALA A 123 13.34 -19.95 15.68
N ARG A 124 14.61 -19.60 15.92
CA ARG A 124 15.18 -18.30 15.53
C ARG A 124 15.95 -18.34 14.22
N THR A 125 16.35 -19.52 13.74
CA THR A 125 17.06 -19.69 12.47
C THR A 125 16.23 -20.55 11.53
N VAL A 126 15.92 -20.01 10.35
CA VAL A 126 15.19 -20.69 9.28
C VAL A 126 16.10 -20.82 8.07
N SER A 127 16.50 -22.05 7.74
CA SER A 127 17.24 -22.35 6.52
C SER A 127 16.27 -22.59 5.37
N PHE A 128 16.61 -22.12 4.17
CA PHE A 128 15.78 -22.26 2.99
C PHE A 128 16.60 -22.42 1.71
N ARG A 129 15.97 -22.97 0.68
CA ARG A 129 16.51 -23.10 -0.67
C ARG A 129 15.68 -22.27 -1.64
N VAL A 130 16.33 -21.46 -2.47
CA VAL A 130 15.69 -20.63 -3.49
C VAL A 130 15.17 -21.52 -4.64
N HIS A 131 13.95 -21.25 -5.09
CA HIS A 131 13.35 -21.94 -6.23
C HIS A 131 14.05 -21.60 -7.55
N ASP A 132 14.20 -22.57 -8.44
CA ASP A 132 14.82 -22.36 -9.76
C ASP A 132 14.04 -21.31 -10.57
N GLY A 133 14.74 -20.59 -11.44
CA GLY A 133 14.17 -19.46 -12.20
C GLY A 133 13.92 -18.18 -11.40
N TYR A 134 14.03 -18.19 -10.06
CA TYR A 134 13.95 -16.99 -9.23
C TYR A 134 15.33 -16.35 -9.00
N PRO A 135 15.39 -15.02 -8.83
CA PRO A 135 16.63 -14.30 -8.53
C PRO A 135 17.41 -14.90 -7.34
N ALA A 136 18.73 -15.00 -7.45
CA ALA A 136 19.58 -15.46 -6.35
C ALA A 136 19.62 -14.44 -5.20
N LEU A 137 19.88 -14.92 -3.99
CA LEU A 137 20.11 -14.05 -2.83
C LEU A 137 21.31 -13.14 -3.05
N ARG A 138 21.21 -11.93 -2.50
CA ARG A 138 22.14 -10.83 -2.72
C ARG A 138 22.78 -10.39 -1.40
N PRO A 139 24.11 -10.48 -1.24
CA PRO A 139 24.80 -9.99 -0.05
C PRO A 139 24.65 -8.47 0.17
N ASP A 140 24.45 -7.72 -0.92
CA ASP A 140 24.24 -6.27 -0.92
C ASP A 140 22.78 -5.85 -0.65
N ALA A 141 21.90 -6.81 -0.35
CA ALA A 141 20.49 -6.61 -0.02
C ALA A 141 20.16 -6.93 1.46
N PRO A 142 20.87 -6.38 2.46
CA PRO A 142 20.57 -6.67 3.86
C PRO A 142 19.22 -6.03 4.25
N ASN A 143 18.32 -6.88 4.76
CA ASN A 143 16.88 -6.68 4.98
C ASN A 143 16.02 -6.98 3.76
N ALA A 144 15.77 -8.26 3.53
CA ALA A 144 14.71 -8.70 2.65
C ALA A 144 13.45 -8.98 3.49
N GLY A 145 12.28 -8.52 3.05
CA GLY A 145 11.02 -8.80 3.75
C GLY A 145 10.81 -10.31 3.93
N ARG A 146 9.94 -10.70 4.86
CA ARG A 146 9.59 -12.11 5.08
C ARG A 146 8.12 -12.31 4.74
N HIS A 147 7.86 -13.29 3.90
CA HIS A 147 6.50 -13.73 3.67
C HIS A 147 6.54 -15.24 3.76
N ILE A 148 5.89 -15.78 4.79
CA ILE A 148 5.79 -17.22 4.99
C ILE A 148 4.43 -17.65 4.44
N PHE A 149 4.44 -18.69 3.61
CA PHE A 149 3.24 -19.23 2.99
C PHE A 149 3.06 -20.69 3.35
N ASP A 150 1.80 -21.06 3.50
CA ASP A 150 1.39 -22.45 3.58
C ASP A 150 1.62 -23.13 2.21
N PRO A 151 2.31 -24.27 2.16
CA PRO A 151 2.68 -24.90 0.89
C PRO A 151 1.49 -25.56 0.18
N ALA A 152 0.43 -25.94 0.89
CA ALA A 152 -0.70 -26.66 0.33
C ALA A 152 -1.62 -25.73 -0.46
N ASN A 153 -1.86 -24.52 0.05
CA ASN A 153 -2.73 -23.54 -0.58
C ASN A 153 -2.00 -22.32 -1.17
N ARG A 154 -0.70 -22.19 -0.90
CA ARG A 154 0.17 -21.09 -1.37
C ARG A 154 -0.30 -19.70 -0.94
N ARG A 155 -0.91 -19.60 0.24
CA ARG A 155 -1.36 -18.33 0.87
C ARG A 155 -0.49 -18.01 2.08
N TRP A 156 -0.54 -16.76 2.53
CA TRP A 156 0.14 -16.36 3.77
C TRP A 156 -0.20 -17.32 4.90
N LYS A 157 0.82 -17.80 5.60
CA LYS A 157 0.68 -18.77 6.66
C LYS A 157 0.01 -18.15 7.87
N ALA A 158 -1.10 -18.74 8.31
CA ALA A 158 -1.85 -18.24 9.46
C ALA A 158 -1.03 -18.27 10.75
N GLY A 159 -1.10 -17.18 11.50
CA GLY A 159 -0.39 -16.97 12.76
C GLY A 159 1.12 -16.74 12.62
N ALA A 160 1.70 -16.78 11.42
CA ALA A 160 3.11 -16.43 11.23
C ALA A 160 3.31 -14.92 11.47
N ASN A 161 4.41 -14.55 12.15
CA ASN A 161 4.65 -13.15 12.50
C ASN A 161 5.02 -12.31 11.26
N ILE A 162 4.03 -11.58 10.74
CA ILE A 162 4.20 -10.72 9.56
C ILE A 162 5.08 -9.47 9.82
N PHE A 163 5.56 -9.24 11.06
CA PHE A 163 6.34 -8.06 11.51
C PHE A 163 7.77 -8.32 12.06
N ALA A 164 8.24 -9.58 12.20
CA ALA A 164 9.62 -9.94 12.63
C ALA A 164 10.77 -9.90 11.57
N TYR A 165 11.54 -8.82 11.40
CA TYR A 165 12.59 -8.73 10.34
C TYR A 165 13.81 -9.62 10.57
N PRO A 166 14.07 -10.63 9.70
CA PRO A 166 15.26 -11.43 9.83
C PRO A 166 16.47 -10.77 9.14
N GLU A 167 17.65 -11.01 9.70
CA GLU A 167 18.89 -10.90 8.94
C GLU A 167 18.94 -12.07 7.94
N ILE A 168 19.27 -11.81 6.67
CA ILE A 168 19.43 -12.86 5.66
C ILE A 168 20.91 -13.13 5.44
N LYS A 169 21.35 -14.37 5.70
CA LYS A 169 22.71 -14.86 5.44
C LYS A 169 22.70 -15.82 4.24
N PRO A 170 23.13 -15.37 3.05
CA PRO A 170 23.17 -16.21 1.86
C PRO A 170 24.37 -17.17 1.88
N ASP A 171 24.20 -18.37 1.33
CA ASP A 171 25.29 -19.30 1.07
C ASP A 171 26.12 -18.88 -0.15
N LYS A 172 27.26 -19.55 -0.35
CA LYS A 172 28.10 -19.38 -1.53
C LYS A 172 27.30 -19.70 -2.80
N GLY A 173 26.95 -18.67 -3.57
CA GLY A 173 26.16 -18.78 -4.80
C GLY A 173 24.70 -18.31 -4.66
N GLY A 174 24.23 -17.97 -3.46
CA GLY A 174 22.92 -17.33 -3.24
C GLY A 174 21.70 -18.19 -3.59
N ARG A 175 21.85 -19.52 -3.70
CA ARG A 175 20.76 -20.47 -3.99
C ARG A 175 20.15 -21.11 -2.74
N SER A 176 20.73 -20.84 -1.59
CA SER A 176 20.25 -21.18 -0.26
C SER A 176 20.73 -20.13 0.73
N GLY A 177 20.13 -20.09 1.90
CA GLY A 177 20.53 -19.18 2.96
C GLY A 177 19.75 -19.41 4.25
N GLN A 178 20.08 -18.59 5.24
CA GLN A 178 19.44 -18.58 6.56
C GLN A 178 18.78 -17.23 6.81
N ALA A 179 17.56 -17.27 7.35
CA ALA A 179 16.88 -16.12 7.94
C ALA A 179 17.03 -16.21 9.46
N LEU A 180 17.69 -15.23 10.06
CA LEU A 180 17.96 -15.15 11.50
C LEU A 180 17.06 -14.11 12.13
N PHE A 181 16.16 -14.56 12.99
CA PHE A 181 15.17 -13.73 13.66
C PHE A 181 15.62 -13.35 15.07
N GLU A 182 15.33 -12.12 15.48
CA GLU A 182 15.53 -11.66 16.87
C GLU A 182 14.62 -12.42 17.84
N GLU A 183 13.39 -12.72 17.42
CA GLU A 183 12.37 -13.43 18.21
C GLU A 183 12.06 -14.81 17.60
N PRO A 184 11.73 -15.83 18.43
CA PRO A 184 11.34 -17.15 17.93
C PRO A 184 10.15 -17.10 16.97
N GLN A 185 10.19 -17.92 15.91
CA GLN A 185 9.16 -18.04 14.89
C GLN A 185 8.50 -19.44 14.92
N PRO A 186 7.75 -19.78 15.99
CA PRO A 186 7.29 -21.15 16.25
C PRO A 186 6.24 -21.68 15.25
N ARG A 187 5.74 -20.82 14.35
CA ARG A 187 4.78 -21.20 13.31
C ARG A 187 5.45 -21.59 12.00
N ILE A 188 6.74 -21.33 11.83
CA ILE A 188 7.46 -21.72 10.61
C ILE A 188 7.88 -23.19 10.74
N ALA A 189 7.69 -23.95 9.68
CA ALA A 189 8.01 -25.37 9.60
C ALA A 189 8.76 -25.71 8.32
N VAL A 190 9.49 -26.83 8.34
CA VAL A 190 10.09 -27.41 7.13
C VAL A 190 8.99 -27.68 6.10
N GLY A 191 9.23 -27.28 4.85
CA GLY A 191 8.27 -27.38 3.75
C GLY A 191 7.42 -26.13 3.53
N ASP A 192 7.35 -25.19 4.48
CA ASP A 192 6.74 -23.89 4.22
C ASP A 192 7.44 -23.16 3.07
N LEU A 193 6.72 -22.30 2.37
CA LEU A 193 7.33 -21.43 1.37
C LEU A 193 7.72 -20.10 2.00
N ILE A 194 8.81 -19.52 1.52
CA ILE A 194 9.30 -18.22 1.93
C ILE A 194 9.46 -17.33 0.70
N ALA A 195 8.94 -16.10 0.75
CA ALA A 195 9.25 -15.07 -0.24
C ALA A 195 9.94 -13.89 0.45
N LEU A 196 10.87 -13.27 -0.29
CA LEU A 196 11.75 -12.22 0.15
C LEU A 196 11.62 -11.01 -0.76
N ASP A 197 11.03 -9.93 -0.25
CA ASP A 197 10.94 -8.64 -0.95
C ASP A 197 12.26 -7.87 -0.86
N TRP A 198 12.57 -7.03 -1.86
CA TRP A 198 13.79 -6.23 -1.89
C TRP A 198 13.52 -4.72 -1.98
N ARG A 199 12.51 -4.24 -1.24
CA ARG A 199 12.08 -2.83 -1.21
C ARG A 199 13.23 -1.82 -1.10
N ARG A 200 14.32 -2.16 -0.41
CA ARG A 200 15.48 -1.28 -0.19
C ARG A 200 16.45 -1.22 -1.37
N LEU A 201 16.53 -2.25 -2.22
CA LEU A 201 17.46 -2.30 -3.35
C LEU A 201 17.08 -1.30 -4.46
N SER A 202 15.81 -0.94 -4.55
CA SER A 202 15.27 -0.07 -5.59
C SER A 202 15.21 1.40 -5.18
N GLY A 203 15.72 1.75 -3.99
CA GLY A 203 15.49 3.07 -3.40
C GLY A 203 14.00 3.36 -3.18
N GLY A 204 13.15 2.33 -3.09
CA GLY A 204 11.70 2.48 -2.99
C GLY A 204 11.00 2.82 -4.31
N ALA A 205 11.57 2.45 -5.46
CA ALA A 205 10.91 2.64 -6.75
C ALA A 205 9.53 1.95 -6.79
N SER A 206 8.58 2.57 -7.49
CA SER A 206 7.22 2.06 -7.69
C SER A 206 7.02 1.72 -9.16
N ALA A 207 6.11 0.81 -9.54
CA ALA A 207 5.87 0.56 -10.97
C ALA A 207 5.38 1.83 -11.69
N ILE A 208 4.45 2.57 -11.06
CA ILE A 208 3.95 3.85 -11.56
C ILE A 208 4.09 4.93 -10.49
N ILE A 209 4.63 6.09 -10.87
CA ILE A 209 4.66 7.30 -10.05
C ILE A 209 3.81 8.38 -10.73
N ILE A 210 2.91 9.00 -9.98
CA ILE A 210 2.10 10.15 -10.40
C ILE A 210 2.37 11.29 -9.43
N ARG A 211 2.88 12.43 -9.91
CA ARG A 211 3.26 13.55 -9.04
C ARG A 211 2.86 14.90 -9.61
N ALA A 212 2.36 15.79 -8.75
CA ALA A 212 2.04 17.17 -9.13
C ALA A 212 1.11 17.25 -10.35
N CYS A 213 0.16 16.31 -10.44
CA CYS A 213 -0.77 16.22 -11.56
C CYS A 213 -2.16 16.72 -11.17
N GLY A 214 -2.94 17.10 -12.19
CA GLY A 214 -4.40 17.13 -12.12
C GLY A 214 -4.99 15.74 -12.37
N ALA A 215 -6.14 15.66 -13.04
CA ALA A 215 -6.81 14.39 -13.28
C ALA A 215 -5.93 13.40 -14.06
N VAL A 216 -5.80 12.17 -13.54
CA VAL A 216 -5.12 11.05 -14.20
C VAL A 216 -6.01 9.82 -14.14
N THR A 217 -6.15 9.09 -15.24
CA THR A 217 -6.90 7.84 -15.33
C THR A 217 -6.00 6.70 -15.78
N LEU A 218 -5.98 5.62 -15.02
CA LEU A 218 -5.34 4.35 -15.36
C LEU A 218 -6.44 3.28 -15.48
N GLU A 219 -6.56 2.68 -16.67
CA GLU A 219 -7.66 1.80 -17.01
C GLU A 219 -7.19 0.52 -17.70
N ASP A 220 -7.81 -0.63 -17.40
CA ASP A 220 -7.50 -1.91 -18.04
C ASP A 220 -6.00 -2.26 -17.98
N MET A 221 -5.42 -2.17 -16.79
CA MET A 221 -3.99 -2.39 -16.57
C MET A 221 -3.73 -3.63 -15.74
N TRP A 222 -2.60 -4.30 -15.98
CA TRP A 222 -2.13 -5.39 -15.14
C TRP A 222 -0.68 -5.16 -14.69
N LEU A 223 -0.50 -4.89 -13.40
CA LEU A 223 0.81 -4.75 -12.77
C LEU A 223 1.17 -6.09 -12.12
N ARG A 224 2.14 -6.78 -12.72
CA ARG A 224 2.54 -8.15 -12.36
C ARG A 224 3.64 -8.20 -11.32
N ALA A 225 4.47 -7.16 -11.29
CA ALA A 225 5.52 -6.98 -10.31
C ALA A 225 5.86 -5.50 -10.09
N ALA A 226 6.39 -5.17 -8.92
CA ALA A 226 7.00 -3.89 -8.63
C ALA A 226 8.02 -4.02 -7.50
N PRO A 227 9.17 -3.32 -7.57
CA PRO A 227 10.21 -3.36 -6.53
C PRO A 227 9.88 -2.56 -5.27
N GLY A 228 8.64 -2.09 -5.16
CA GLY A 228 8.10 -1.30 -4.07
C GLY A 228 6.60 -1.24 -4.26
N LEU A 229 6.04 -0.03 -4.30
CA LEU A 229 4.60 0.17 -4.51
C LEU A 229 4.22 -0.14 -5.97
N ALA A 230 3.01 -0.61 -6.24
CA ALA A 230 2.53 -0.68 -7.61
C ALA A 230 2.28 0.74 -8.16
N ILE A 231 1.51 1.55 -7.44
CA ILE A 231 1.10 2.90 -7.84
C ILE A 231 1.33 3.87 -6.67
N CYS A 232 2.19 4.86 -6.89
CA CYS A 232 2.52 5.90 -5.93
C CYS A 232 2.05 7.27 -6.44
N VAL A 233 1.11 7.90 -5.73
CA VAL A 233 0.58 9.23 -6.08
C VAL A 233 0.98 10.24 -5.02
N ARG A 234 1.56 11.37 -5.44
CA ARG A 234 2.05 12.41 -4.53
C ARG A 234 1.63 13.78 -5.00
N SER A 235 1.19 14.63 -4.09
CA SER A 235 1.05 16.06 -4.35
C SER A 235 0.14 16.41 -5.54
N CYS A 236 -0.94 15.66 -5.76
CA CYS A 236 -1.85 15.89 -6.89
C CYS A 236 -3.03 16.79 -6.50
N ASP A 237 -3.48 17.65 -7.40
CA ASP A 237 -4.51 18.65 -7.11
C ASP A 237 -5.93 18.24 -7.54
N ASP A 238 -6.07 17.06 -8.17
CA ASP A 238 -7.34 16.47 -8.60
C ASP A 238 -7.29 14.92 -8.54
N ARG A 239 -8.36 14.25 -8.97
CA ARG A 239 -8.59 12.80 -8.80
C ARG A 239 -7.69 11.95 -9.69
N THR A 240 -7.04 10.97 -9.07
CA THR A 240 -6.52 9.79 -9.75
C THR A 240 -7.61 8.71 -9.82
N THR A 241 -7.90 8.21 -11.01
CA THR A 241 -8.88 7.13 -11.24
C THR A 241 -8.15 5.84 -11.61
N LEU A 242 -8.41 4.78 -10.86
CA LEU A 242 -7.99 3.41 -11.15
C LEU A 242 -9.24 2.60 -11.47
N ARG A 243 -9.38 2.16 -12.72
CA ARG A 243 -10.54 1.40 -13.19
C ARG A 243 -10.09 0.09 -13.81
N ARG A 244 -10.64 -1.04 -13.35
CA ARG A 244 -10.27 -2.37 -13.88
C ARG A 244 -8.75 -2.58 -13.89
N VAL A 245 -8.09 -2.12 -12.83
CA VAL A 245 -6.67 -2.33 -12.61
C VAL A 245 -6.49 -3.62 -11.83
N ARG A 246 -5.64 -4.50 -12.35
CA ARG A 246 -5.25 -5.74 -11.70
C ARG A 246 -3.83 -5.63 -11.16
N ILE A 247 -3.65 -5.91 -9.88
CA ILE A 247 -2.33 -6.07 -9.25
C ILE A 247 -2.28 -7.49 -8.75
N ALA A 248 -1.64 -8.37 -9.50
CA ALA A 248 -1.64 -9.80 -9.22
C ALA A 248 -0.41 -10.45 -9.86
N PRO A 249 0.13 -11.56 -9.32
CA PRO A 249 1.35 -12.15 -9.82
C PRO A 249 1.27 -12.50 -11.31
N GLY A 250 2.35 -12.23 -12.03
CA GLY A 250 2.50 -12.63 -13.43
C GLY A 250 2.70 -14.14 -13.62
N PRO A 251 2.94 -14.59 -14.87
CA PRO A 251 3.20 -15.98 -15.17
C PRO A 251 4.46 -16.51 -14.46
N THR A 252 4.52 -17.82 -14.28
CA THR A 252 5.72 -18.53 -13.77
C THR A 252 6.96 -18.10 -14.57
N PRO A 253 8.06 -17.65 -13.90
CA PRO A 253 9.27 -17.21 -14.59
C PRO A 253 9.90 -18.30 -15.46
N VAL A 254 10.66 -17.89 -16.47
CA VAL A 254 11.43 -18.82 -17.30
C VAL A 254 12.42 -19.61 -16.42
N GLY A 255 12.42 -20.94 -16.56
CA GLY A 255 13.27 -21.82 -15.75
C GLY A 255 12.74 -22.13 -14.35
N ALA A 256 11.56 -21.61 -13.97
CA ALA A 256 10.90 -21.96 -12.73
C ALA A 256 9.81 -23.03 -12.93
N SER A 257 9.68 -23.95 -11.97
CA SER A 257 8.52 -24.84 -11.84
C SER A 257 7.45 -24.27 -10.89
N GLU A 258 7.82 -23.30 -10.05
CA GLU A 258 7.01 -22.75 -8.99
C GLU A 258 6.37 -21.41 -9.40
N ALA A 259 5.06 -21.28 -9.25
CA ALA A 259 4.35 -20.03 -9.48
C ALA A 259 4.80 -18.92 -8.49
N ARG A 260 4.70 -17.66 -8.92
CA ARG A 260 5.08 -16.50 -8.11
C ARG A 260 4.22 -16.43 -6.84
N LEU A 261 4.85 -16.14 -5.70
CA LEU A 261 4.17 -15.92 -4.41
C LEU A 261 3.87 -14.46 -4.14
N LEU A 262 4.47 -13.54 -4.88
CA LEU A 262 4.27 -12.10 -4.75
C LEU A 262 3.90 -11.47 -6.08
N SER A 263 3.11 -10.40 -6.01
CA SER A 263 2.94 -9.41 -7.07
C SER A 263 3.92 -8.27 -6.82
N THR A 264 3.63 -7.36 -5.90
CA THR A 264 4.52 -6.22 -5.59
C THR A 264 5.17 -6.35 -4.22
N ASP A 265 6.34 -5.75 -4.07
CA ASP A 265 7.09 -5.82 -2.82
C ASP A 265 6.41 -5.04 -1.69
N ALA A 266 5.67 -3.95 -1.98
CA ALA A 266 4.94 -3.13 -1.01
C ALA A 266 3.45 -2.96 -1.41
N ASP A 267 2.81 -1.85 -1.01
CA ASP A 267 1.40 -1.54 -1.26
C ASP A 267 1.03 -1.59 -2.75
N ALA A 268 -0.23 -1.88 -3.03
CA ALA A 268 -0.82 -1.72 -4.36
C ALA A 268 -0.92 -0.24 -4.75
N ALA A 269 -1.76 0.54 -4.06
CA ALA A 269 -1.92 1.96 -4.31
C ALA A 269 -1.66 2.80 -3.04
N ASN A 270 -0.83 3.83 -3.15
CA ASN A 270 -0.51 4.70 -2.03
C ASN A 270 -0.56 6.18 -2.47
N LEU A 271 -1.41 6.98 -1.84
CA LEU A 271 -1.64 8.38 -2.18
C LEU A 271 -1.42 9.28 -0.97
N ALA A 272 -0.54 10.25 -1.15
CA ALA A 272 -0.22 11.25 -0.13
C ALA A 272 -0.33 12.67 -0.68
N ASP A 273 -0.77 13.58 0.17
CA ASP A 273 -0.80 15.03 -0.12
C ASP A 273 -1.66 15.39 -1.33
N CYS A 274 -2.76 14.68 -1.54
CA CYS A 274 -3.64 14.95 -2.68
C CYS A 274 -4.84 15.79 -2.23
N ARG A 275 -5.25 16.76 -3.05
CA ARG A 275 -6.46 17.56 -2.77
C ARG A 275 -7.76 16.81 -3.00
N ARG A 276 -7.69 15.69 -3.70
CA ARG A 276 -8.78 14.77 -3.93
C ARG A 276 -8.25 13.34 -3.89
N GLY A 277 -8.90 12.51 -3.11
CA GLY A 277 -8.64 11.08 -3.02
C GLY A 277 -9.02 10.35 -4.31
N PRO A 278 -8.61 9.08 -4.46
CA PRO A 278 -8.77 8.38 -5.71
C PRO A 278 -10.21 7.89 -5.92
N LEU A 279 -10.54 7.58 -7.17
CA LEU A 279 -11.60 6.64 -7.49
C LEU A 279 -10.95 5.28 -7.80
N LEU A 280 -11.26 4.26 -7.00
CA LEU A 280 -10.90 2.86 -7.25
C LEU A 280 -12.16 2.08 -7.56
N GLU A 281 -12.28 1.59 -8.78
CA GLU A 281 -13.46 0.85 -9.21
C GLU A 281 -13.14 -0.38 -10.07
N ASP A 282 -13.85 -1.46 -9.76
CA ASP A 282 -13.76 -2.74 -10.47
C ASP A 282 -12.31 -3.30 -10.53
N CYS A 283 -11.48 -2.99 -9.53
CA CYS A 283 -10.09 -3.47 -9.44
C CYS A 283 -9.98 -4.83 -8.72
N ASP A 284 -8.90 -5.56 -9.01
CA ASP A 284 -8.52 -6.83 -8.37
C ASP A 284 -7.07 -6.73 -7.89
N PHE A 285 -6.86 -6.68 -6.57
CA PHE A 285 -5.53 -6.60 -5.98
C PHE A 285 -5.24 -7.80 -5.08
N SER A 286 -4.13 -8.49 -5.35
CA SER A 286 -3.68 -9.66 -4.62
C SER A 286 -2.18 -9.91 -4.61
N PHE A 287 -1.73 -10.67 -3.62
CA PHE A 287 -0.33 -11.11 -3.41
C PHE A 287 0.71 -9.98 -3.31
N MET A 288 0.30 -8.75 -3.04
CA MET A 288 1.25 -7.69 -2.73
C MET A 288 1.81 -7.85 -1.32
N GLY A 289 2.96 -7.23 -1.07
CA GLY A 289 3.65 -7.29 0.20
C GLY A 289 3.11 -6.33 1.26
N ASP A 290 2.25 -5.36 0.93
CA ASP A 290 1.61 -4.44 1.90
C ASP A 290 0.15 -4.07 1.53
N ASP A 291 -0.32 -2.85 1.82
CA ASP A 291 -1.74 -2.54 1.73
C ASP A 291 -2.34 -2.57 0.32
N SER A 292 -3.66 -2.77 0.23
CA SER A 292 -4.37 -2.55 -1.04
C SER A 292 -4.44 -1.06 -1.38
N LEU A 293 -4.83 -0.22 -0.42
CA LEU A 293 -4.88 1.23 -0.56
C LEU A 293 -4.43 1.93 0.72
N ASN A 294 -3.58 2.94 0.58
CA ASN A 294 -3.26 3.89 1.66
C ASN A 294 -3.51 5.33 1.18
N VAL A 295 -4.39 6.07 1.87
CA VAL A 295 -4.67 7.49 1.60
C VAL A 295 -4.42 8.33 2.85
N HIS A 296 -3.52 9.31 2.76
CA HIS A 296 -3.14 10.10 3.92
C HIS A 296 -2.60 11.50 3.55
N GLY A 297 -2.49 12.36 4.55
CA GLY A 297 -1.62 13.53 4.48
C GLY A 297 -0.47 13.43 5.46
N ARG A 298 0.04 14.57 5.90
CA ARG A 298 1.19 14.64 6.80
C ARG A 298 1.01 15.65 7.91
N LEU A 299 1.70 15.38 9.01
CA LEU A 299 1.84 16.32 10.11
C LEU A 299 2.90 17.39 9.80
N PHE A 300 2.56 18.64 10.12
CA PHE A 300 3.45 19.78 10.05
C PHE A 300 3.84 20.20 11.47
N PRO A 301 5.13 20.13 11.83
CA PRO A 301 5.58 20.58 13.13
C PRO A 301 5.64 22.11 13.19
N ILE A 302 5.28 22.69 14.33
CA ILE A 302 5.40 24.13 14.59
C ILE A 302 6.73 24.36 15.31
N ALA A 303 7.73 24.85 14.59
CA ALA A 303 9.04 25.14 15.19
C ALA A 303 9.02 26.44 16.01
N ARG A 304 8.40 27.49 15.48
CA ARG A 304 8.27 28.80 16.16
C ARG A 304 6.88 29.38 15.98
N VAL A 305 6.41 30.10 17.00
CA VAL A 305 5.23 30.97 16.92
C VAL A 305 5.72 32.40 16.87
N GLU A 306 5.86 32.96 15.68
CA GLU A 306 6.42 34.31 15.46
C GLU A 306 5.42 35.41 15.86
N SER A 307 4.12 35.12 15.75
CA SER A 307 3.02 35.95 16.23
C SER A 307 1.76 35.08 16.39
N PRO A 308 0.64 35.60 16.96
CA PRO A 308 -0.61 34.85 17.02
C PRO A 308 -1.16 34.36 15.67
N THR A 309 -0.68 34.93 14.55
CA THR A 309 -1.09 34.59 13.18
C THR A 309 0.07 34.06 12.32
N SER A 310 1.30 33.98 12.82
CA SER A 310 2.47 33.59 12.01
C SER A 310 3.20 32.41 12.64
N LEU A 311 3.24 31.29 11.92
CA LEU A 311 3.88 30.05 12.36
C LEU A 311 5.04 29.70 11.43
N LEU A 312 6.18 29.36 12.01
CA LEU A 312 7.33 28.86 11.27
C LEU A 312 7.35 27.33 11.30
N VAL A 313 7.33 26.73 10.12
CA VAL A 313 7.22 25.29 9.89
C VAL A 313 8.46 24.79 9.16
N PRO A 314 9.28 23.92 9.76
CA PRO A 314 10.47 23.40 9.10
C PRO A 314 10.14 22.31 8.07
N LYS A 315 10.95 22.20 7.02
CA LYS A 315 10.97 21.01 6.16
C LYS A 315 11.68 19.90 6.93
N VAL A 316 10.93 18.93 7.42
CA VAL A 316 11.46 17.70 8.06
C VAL A 316 11.61 16.57 7.04
N ALA A 317 12.20 15.42 7.43
CA ALA A 317 12.46 14.31 6.50
C ALA A 317 11.18 13.84 5.79
N ASN A 318 10.08 13.76 6.54
CA ASN A 318 8.79 13.30 6.03
C ASN A 318 8.03 14.35 5.19
N LEU A 319 8.44 15.63 5.14
CA LEU A 319 7.73 16.66 4.35
C LEU A 319 8.41 16.92 2.99
N PRO A 320 7.69 16.82 1.85
CA PRO A 320 8.21 17.21 0.54
C PRO A 320 8.56 18.70 0.52
N GLY A 321 9.65 19.04 -0.16
CA GLY A 321 10.09 20.44 -0.26
C GLY A 321 9.09 21.37 -0.98
N ASP A 322 8.18 20.80 -1.77
CA ASP A 322 7.17 21.49 -2.56
C ASP A 322 5.75 21.40 -1.96
N ILE A 323 5.59 20.82 -0.77
CA ILE A 323 4.29 20.65 -0.10
C ILE A 323 3.52 21.98 0.04
N HIS A 324 4.23 23.09 0.24
CA HIS A 324 3.68 24.44 0.34
C HIS A 324 2.84 24.85 -0.88
N ARG A 325 3.05 24.25 -2.05
CA ARG A 325 2.31 24.57 -3.28
C ARG A 325 0.88 24.01 -3.29
N LEU A 326 0.59 23.04 -2.43
CA LEU A 326 -0.73 22.40 -2.34
C LEU A 326 -1.65 23.11 -1.36
N ILE A 327 -1.06 23.81 -0.38
CA ILE A 327 -1.77 24.56 0.65
C ILE A 327 -2.17 25.90 0.04
N ARG A 328 -3.47 26.20 0.08
CA ARG A 328 -4.09 27.38 -0.54
C ARG A 328 -4.65 28.32 0.53
N PRO A 329 -4.72 29.64 0.25
CA PRO A 329 -5.52 30.55 1.07
C PRO A 329 -6.94 30.01 1.27
N GLY A 330 -7.42 29.99 2.50
CA GLY A 330 -8.72 29.44 2.91
C GLY A 330 -8.66 28.00 3.45
N ASP A 331 -7.60 27.24 3.17
CA ASP A 331 -7.43 25.88 3.71
C ASP A 331 -7.42 25.88 5.24
N THR A 332 -7.84 24.76 5.82
CA THR A 332 -7.96 24.59 7.26
C THR A 332 -6.61 24.17 7.83
N LEU A 333 -6.14 24.89 8.85
CA LEU A 333 -5.12 24.37 9.77
C LEU A 333 -5.84 23.73 10.95
N ARG A 334 -5.68 22.42 11.16
CA ARG A 334 -6.20 21.72 12.34
C ARG A 334 -5.06 21.47 13.32
N LEU A 335 -5.06 22.25 14.41
CA LEU A 335 -4.05 22.18 15.46
C LEU A 335 -4.30 20.97 16.35
N MET A 336 -3.22 20.27 16.70
CA MET A 336 -3.26 19.08 17.52
C MET A 336 -2.42 19.22 18.79
N GLU A 337 -2.91 18.64 19.88
CA GLU A 337 -2.20 18.56 21.14
C GLU A 337 -0.96 17.67 21.03
N LYS A 338 0.10 18.03 21.75
CA LYS A 338 1.35 17.25 21.75
C LYS A 338 1.12 15.88 22.40
N GLY A 339 1.54 14.82 21.69
CA GLY A 339 1.52 13.44 22.17
C GLY A 339 0.20 12.69 21.96
N SER A 340 -0.94 13.28 22.37
CA SER A 340 -2.26 12.68 22.14
C SER A 340 -2.81 12.93 20.74
N PHE A 341 -2.29 13.96 20.04
CA PHE A 341 -2.77 14.42 18.74
C PHE A 341 -4.26 14.77 18.71
N ALA A 342 -4.91 15.00 19.86
CA ALA A 342 -6.30 15.42 19.90
C ALA A 342 -6.46 16.77 19.19
N PRO A 343 -7.47 16.94 18.31
CA PRO A 343 -7.77 18.25 17.71
C PRO A 343 -8.12 19.27 18.81
N VAL A 344 -7.42 20.41 18.85
CA VAL A 344 -7.62 21.44 19.90
C VAL A 344 -8.13 22.77 19.35
N ALA A 345 -7.79 23.12 18.10
CA ALA A 345 -8.25 24.34 17.46
C ALA A 345 -8.24 24.20 15.93
N ARG A 346 -8.99 25.07 15.25
CA ARG A 346 -8.95 25.22 13.79
C ARG A 346 -8.69 26.68 13.43
N GLY A 347 -7.82 26.91 12.47
CA GLY A 347 -7.54 28.22 11.89
C GLY A 347 -7.68 28.18 10.36
N ARG A 348 -7.83 29.36 9.75
CA ARG A 348 -7.81 29.52 8.29
C ARG A 348 -6.45 30.01 7.86
N ILE A 349 -5.85 29.36 6.87
CA ILE A 349 -4.58 29.77 6.30
C ILE A 349 -4.83 30.96 5.36
N ALA A 350 -4.16 32.08 5.58
CA ALA A 350 -4.19 33.24 4.69
C ALA A 350 -3.11 33.14 3.59
N SER A 351 -1.92 32.66 3.93
CA SER A 351 -0.83 32.47 2.96
C SER A 351 0.23 31.49 3.45
N VAL A 352 0.96 30.89 2.51
CA VAL A 352 2.18 30.13 2.78
C VAL A 352 3.33 30.75 2.00
N THR A 353 4.43 31.05 2.68
CA THR A 353 5.64 31.61 2.03
C THR A 353 6.85 30.75 2.37
N VAL A 354 7.72 30.53 1.39
CA VAL A 354 9.00 29.86 1.62
C VAL A 354 9.92 30.84 2.34
N VAL A 355 10.50 30.42 3.46
CA VAL A 355 11.48 31.21 4.20
C VAL A 355 12.87 30.69 3.83
N PRO A 356 13.72 31.53 3.20
CA PRO A 356 15.10 31.15 2.90
C PRO A 356 15.97 31.22 4.15
N GLY A 357 17.00 30.38 4.20
CA GLY A 357 17.98 30.36 5.30
C GLY A 357 17.81 29.17 6.22
N ALA A 358 18.88 28.86 6.95
CA ALA A 358 18.87 27.81 7.95
C ALA A 358 18.11 28.28 9.19
N ILE A 359 17.23 27.42 9.71
CA ILE A 359 16.76 27.54 11.09
C ILE A 359 17.74 26.72 11.93
N GLU A 360 18.41 27.41 12.86
CA GLU A 360 19.19 26.73 13.90
C GLU A 360 18.22 26.14 14.93
N MET A 361 18.35 24.84 15.14
CA MET A 361 17.64 24.10 16.16
C MET A 361 18.66 23.23 16.86
N ASP A 362 18.61 23.19 18.19
CA ASP A 362 19.43 22.25 18.93
C ASP A 362 18.93 20.81 18.72
N ALA A 363 19.74 19.83 19.12
CA ALA A 363 19.39 18.41 18.95
C ALA A 363 18.10 18.02 19.69
N ARG A 364 17.77 18.68 20.80
CA ARG A 364 16.57 18.40 21.60
C ARG A 364 15.32 18.98 20.94
N GLU A 365 15.42 20.16 20.33
CA GLU A 365 14.35 20.76 19.54
C GLU A 365 14.09 19.92 18.29
N LEU A 366 15.15 19.53 17.57
CA LEU A 366 15.04 18.70 16.38
C LEU A 366 14.40 17.34 16.69
N ALA A 367 14.83 16.66 17.76
CA ALA A 367 14.26 15.39 18.17
C ALA A 367 12.76 15.46 18.51
N GLN A 368 12.24 16.64 18.88
CA GLN A 368 10.81 16.83 19.15
C GLN A 368 9.96 17.00 17.88
N ILE A 369 10.53 17.57 16.82
CA ILE A 369 9.84 17.85 15.55
C ILE A 369 10.16 16.82 14.45
N ASP A 370 11.25 16.07 14.59
CA ASP A 370 11.62 14.98 13.71
C ASP A 370 12.53 14.01 14.49
N PRO A 371 11.95 13.02 15.20
CA PRO A 371 12.73 12.06 15.98
C PRO A 371 13.62 11.15 15.12
N LYS A 372 13.51 11.22 13.79
CA LYS A 372 14.34 10.48 12.83
C LYS A 372 15.40 11.39 12.16
N ALA A 373 15.43 12.68 12.46
CA ALA A 373 16.41 13.59 11.89
C ALA A 373 17.76 13.49 12.61
N ASP A 374 18.82 13.40 11.82
CA ASP A 374 20.18 13.66 12.31
C ASP A 374 20.33 15.14 12.64
N ALA A 375 21.10 15.47 13.70
CA ALA A 375 21.35 16.85 14.16
C ALA A 375 22.05 17.71 13.09
N HIS A 376 21.28 18.26 12.15
CA HIS A 376 21.74 19.13 11.08
C HIS A 376 20.79 20.33 10.92
N PRO A 377 21.32 21.50 10.49
CA PRO A 377 20.52 22.70 10.28
C PRO A 377 19.42 22.47 9.24
N ILE A 378 18.21 22.92 9.55
CA ILE A 378 17.07 22.82 8.63
C ILE A 378 17.18 23.95 7.61
N THR A 379 17.50 23.60 6.37
CA THR A 379 17.81 24.57 5.29
C THR A 379 16.58 25.09 4.53
N LYS A 380 15.39 24.55 4.81
CA LYS A 380 14.12 25.00 4.21
C LYS A 380 13.02 25.05 5.24
N SER A 381 12.25 26.13 5.22
CA SER A 381 11.07 26.29 6.07
C SER A 381 9.99 27.06 5.34
N PHE A 382 8.80 26.99 5.91
CA PHE A 382 7.60 27.65 5.42
C PHE A 382 7.05 28.52 6.54
N ARG A 383 6.68 29.76 6.23
CA ARG A 383 5.88 30.59 7.10
C ARG A 383 4.42 30.44 6.70
N ILE A 384 3.62 29.95 7.64
CA ILE A 384 2.17 29.86 7.53
C ILE A 384 1.58 31.09 8.22
N THR A 385 0.93 31.94 7.44
CA THR A 385 0.15 33.07 7.97
C THR A 385 -1.31 32.65 8.06
N LEU A 386 -1.94 32.89 9.20
CA LEU A 386 -3.34 32.63 9.47
C LEU A 386 -4.17 33.90 9.26
N ALA A 387 -5.43 33.73 8.84
CA ALA A 387 -6.36 34.83 8.64
C ALA A 387 -6.76 35.50 9.96
N GLU A 388 -6.78 34.71 11.04
CA GLU A 388 -7.14 35.14 12.39
C GLU A 388 -6.16 34.51 13.41
N PRO A 389 -5.95 35.15 14.58
CA PRO A 389 -5.15 34.56 15.65
C PRO A 389 -5.63 33.16 16.01
N LEU A 390 -4.72 32.20 16.14
CA LEU A 390 -5.04 30.83 16.54
C LEU A 390 -4.88 30.65 18.05
N PRO A 391 -5.96 30.58 18.84
CA PRO A 391 -5.85 30.54 20.30
C PRO A 391 -5.13 29.27 20.77
N GLY A 392 -4.20 29.42 21.71
CA GLY A 392 -3.54 28.30 22.37
C GLY A 392 -2.45 27.59 21.56
N VAL A 393 -2.08 28.12 20.39
CA VAL A 393 -0.95 27.59 19.60
C VAL A 393 0.38 27.75 20.35
N LYS A 394 1.20 26.70 20.35
CA LYS A 394 2.50 26.64 21.03
C LYS A 394 3.54 25.97 20.15
N GLU A 395 4.80 26.29 20.39
CA GLU A 395 5.93 25.60 19.76
C GLU A 395 5.97 24.11 20.13
N GLY A 396 6.39 23.27 19.20
CA GLY A 396 6.45 21.82 19.35
C GLY A 396 5.10 21.11 19.26
N GLN A 397 4.00 21.84 19.01
CA GLN A 397 2.74 21.26 18.55
C GLN A 397 2.80 20.93 17.06
N TRP A 398 1.77 20.23 16.60
CA TRP A 398 1.64 19.79 15.22
C TRP A 398 0.29 20.22 14.67
N PHE A 399 0.21 20.38 13.36
CA PHE A 399 -1.05 20.52 12.67
C PHE A 399 -1.08 19.65 11.42
N ASP A 400 -2.28 19.40 10.90
CA ASP A 400 -2.48 18.93 9.53
C ASP A 400 -3.37 19.89 8.75
N VAL A 401 -3.45 19.65 7.44
CA VAL A 401 -4.29 20.40 6.51
C VAL A 401 -5.24 19.40 5.85
N PRO A 402 -6.46 19.23 6.38
CA PRO A 402 -7.40 18.20 5.91
C PRO A 402 -7.65 18.20 4.40
N GLU A 403 -7.63 19.37 3.77
CA GLU A 403 -7.83 19.55 2.33
C GLU A 403 -6.74 18.89 1.46
N ILE A 404 -5.60 18.48 2.02
CA ILE A 404 -4.54 17.74 1.32
C ILE A 404 -4.32 16.34 1.91
N ASN A 405 -5.19 15.87 2.80
CA ASN A 405 -5.12 14.51 3.34
C ASN A 405 -5.81 13.46 2.44
N CYS A 406 -5.91 13.73 1.13
CA CYS A 406 -6.62 12.90 0.15
C CYS A 406 -8.14 12.76 0.42
N PRO A 407 -8.90 13.84 0.68
CA PRO A 407 -10.35 13.75 0.95
C PRO A 407 -11.16 13.38 -0.30
N GLY A 408 -12.37 12.83 -0.15
CA GLY A 408 -13.25 12.57 -1.30
C GLY A 408 -12.92 11.30 -2.08
N TYR A 409 -12.30 10.30 -1.43
CA TYR A 409 -12.02 9.02 -2.07
C TYR A 409 -13.28 8.17 -2.23
N GLU A 410 -13.32 7.41 -3.32
CA GLU A 410 -14.40 6.50 -3.65
C GLU A 410 -13.79 5.14 -3.97
N VAL A 411 -14.10 4.13 -3.16
CA VAL A 411 -13.59 2.77 -3.31
C VAL A 411 -14.78 1.84 -3.46
N ARG A 412 -15.07 1.41 -4.69
CA ARG A 412 -16.29 0.64 -4.98
C ARG A 412 -16.08 -0.58 -5.86
N ASN A 413 -16.82 -1.65 -5.56
CA ASN A 413 -16.87 -2.86 -6.39
C ASN A 413 -15.50 -3.53 -6.65
N ASN A 414 -14.54 -3.37 -5.74
CA ASN A 414 -13.21 -3.97 -5.88
C ASN A 414 -13.12 -5.33 -5.18
N TYR A 415 -12.14 -6.14 -5.58
CA TYR A 415 -11.74 -7.37 -4.89
C TYR A 415 -10.32 -7.25 -4.35
N PHE A 416 -10.18 -7.23 -3.03
CA PHE A 416 -8.90 -7.17 -2.32
C PHE A 416 -8.66 -8.50 -1.62
N HIS A 417 -7.62 -9.25 -1.99
CA HIS A 417 -7.47 -10.60 -1.46
C HIS A 417 -6.06 -11.19 -1.43
N ASP A 418 -5.85 -12.19 -0.58
CA ASP A 418 -4.62 -12.99 -0.50
C ASP A 418 -3.35 -12.13 -0.40
N HIS A 419 -3.26 -11.30 0.65
CA HIS A 419 -2.08 -10.44 0.82
C HIS A 419 -1.75 -10.05 2.26
N ARG A 420 -0.52 -9.58 2.43
CA ARG A 420 -0.08 -8.78 3.58
C ARG A 420 -0.13 -7.33 3.14
N ALA A 421 -0.56 -6.33 3.91
CA ALA A 421 -0.99 -6.33 5.31
C ALA A 421 -2.47 -5.94 5.48
N ARG A 422 -2.83 -4.65 5.49
CA ARG A 422 -4.22 -4.19 5.63
C ARG A 422 -4.89 -4.12 4.26
N GLY A 423 -6.21 -4.19 4.19
CA GLY A 423 -6.93 -3.84 2.96
C GLY A 423 -6.79 -2.33 2.68
N LEU A 424 -7.56 -1.52 3.39
CA LEU A 424 -7.57 -0.07 3.24
C LEU A 424 -7.02 0.63 4.49
N ARG A 425 -6.09 1.56 4.32
CA ARG A 425 -5.68 2.55 5.31
C ARG A 425 -6.19 3.93 4.92
N LEU A 426 -7.16 4.42 5.69
CA LEU A 426 -7.96 5.58 5.35
C LEU A 426 -7.75 6.69 6.37
N MET A 427 -7.07 7.76 5.95
CA MET A 427 -6.80 8.95 6.77
C MET A 427 -7.34 10.23 6.11
N GLY A 428 -8.01 10.14 4.96
CA GLY A 428 -8.71 11.26 4.33
C GLY A 428 -10.16 11.41 4.79
N ASN A 429 -10.71 12.61 4.64
CA ASN A 429 -12.13 12.92 4.91
C ASN A 429 -13.04 12.57 3.72
N ASP A 430 -14.35 12.65 3.93
CA ASP A 430 -15.37 12.62 2.86
C ASP A 430 -15.30 11.35 1.99
N GLY A 431 -15.05 10.21 2.62
CA GLY A 431 -14.78 8.94 1.95
C GLY A 431 -16.01 8.06 1.78
N VAL A 432 -16.01 7.26 0.70
CA VAL A 432 -16.99 6.18 0.47
C VAL A 432 -16.26 4.88 0.18
N VAL A 433 -16.61 3.82 0.92
CA VAL A 433 -16.16 2.44 0.70
C VAL A 433 -17.39 1.55 0.56
N GLU A 434 -17.74 1.18 -0.66
CA GLU A 434 -19.01 0.50 -0.96
C GLU A 434 -18.88 -0.74 -1.83
N GLY A 435 -19.56 -1.83 -1.47
CA GLY A 435 -19.73 -2.98 -2.36
C GLY A 435 -18.44 -3.74 -2.68
N ASN A 436 -17.38 -3.58 -1.87
CA ASN A 436 -16.11 -4.27 -2.07
C ASN A 436 -16.11 -5.65 -1.41
N ARG A 437 -15.27 -6.54 -1.92
CA ARG A 437 -14.97 -7.84 -1.32
C ARG A 437 -13.54 -7.84 -0.78
N PHE A 438 -13.39 -8.18 0.50
CA PHE A 438 -12.12 -8.38 1.18
C PHE A 438 -12.01 -9.85 1.59
N GLU A 439 -10.92 -10.51 1.23
CA GLU A 439 -10.78 -11.93 1.54
C GLU A 439 -9.34 -12.38 1.78
N ARG A 440 -9.08 -13.11 2.87
CA ARG A 440 -7.73 -13.65 3.14
C ARG A 440 -6.66 -12.56 3.18
N ILE A 441 -6.96 -11.49 3.92
CA ILE A 441 -6.04 -10.40 4.25
C ILE A 441 -5.48 -10.64 5.66
N THR A 442 -4.16 -10.56 5.79
CA THR A 442 -3.48 -10.93 7.05
C THR A 442 -3.78 -9.97 8.21
N SER A 443 -4.03 -8.69 7.95
CA SER A 443 -4.39 -7.66 8.95
C SER A 443 -5.82 -7.13 8.72
N SER A 444 -6.18 -5.96 9.29
CA SER A 444 -7.53 -5.38 9.17
C SER A 444 -7.93 -5.14 7.70
N ALA A 445 -9.20 -5.39 7.37
CA ALA A 445 -9.73 -5.09 6.04
C ALA A 445 -9.82 -3.57 5.83
N ILE A 446 -10.28 -2.84 6.84
CA ILE A 446 -10.36 -1.38 6.80
C ILE A 446 -9.83 -0.81 8.12
N GLN A 447 -8.85 0.07 8.02
CA GLN A 447 -8.31 0.86 9.11
C GLN A 447 -8.57 2.34 8.83
N VAL A 448 -9.12 3.03 9.82
CA VAL A 448 -9.49 4.45 9.73
C VAL A 448 -8.79 5.24 10.83
N GLY A 449 -8.24 6.39 10.46
CA GLY A 449 -7.61 7.35 11.36
C GLY A 449 -6.08 7.32 11.35
N GLY A 450 -5.48 8.43 11.80
CA GLY A 450 -4.06 8.73 11.59
C GLY A 450 -3.08 7.78 12.29
N GLU A 451 -1.94 7.57 11.64
CA GLU A 451 -0.75 6.96 12.25
C GLU A 451 0.23 8.07 12.59
N PHE A 452 -0.08 8.74 13.69
CA PHE A 452 0.67 9.92 14.13
C PHE A 452 1.98 9.53 14.80
N ARG A 453 2.07 8.40 15.48
CA ARG A 453 3.22 8.03 16.32
C ARG A 453 4.52 7.79 15.54
N TYR A 454 4.49 6.94 14.51
CA TYR A 454 5.72 6.47 13.85
C TYR A 454 5.85 7.00 12.42
N TRP A 455 4.79 6.91 11.62
CA TRP A 455 4.79 7.33 10.22
C TRP A 455 4.51 8.82 10.07
N ARG A 456 3.90 9.45 11.09
CA ARG A 456 3.46 10.85 11.05
C ARG A 456 2.52 11.09 9.85
N GLU A 457 1.76 10.04 9.49
CA GLU A 457 0.73 10.06 8.45
C GLU A 457 -0.54 10.61 9.07
N ALA A 458 -0.91 11.80 8.62
CA ALA A 458 -1.95 12.58 9.25
C ALA A 458 -3.32 12.29 8.66
N GLY A 459 -4.30 12.38 9.54
CA GLY A 459 -5.70 12.43 9.16
C GLY A 459 -6.61 11.82 10.22
N TRP A 460 -7.16 12.67 11.07
CA TRP A 460 -8.41 12.34 11.72
C TRP A 460 -9.54 12.44 10.71
N VAL A 461 -10.26 11.34 10.54
CA VAL A 461 -11.24 11.16 9.47
C VAL A 461 -12.59 11.72 9.87
N GLU A 462 -13.15 12.51 8.98
CA GLU A 462 -14.50 13.04 9.09
C GLU A 462 -15.34 12.63 7.88
N ASN A 463 -16.62 12.29 8.12
CA ASN A 463 -17.59 11.99 7.07
C ASN A 463 -17.18 10.79 6.19
N LEU A 464 -17.24 9.59 6.76
CA LEU A 464 -16.90 8.35 6.06
C LEU A 464 -18.08 7.38 6.06
N LEU A 465 -18.41 6.84 4.89
CA LEU A 465 -19.39 5.76 4.71
C LEU A 465 -18.68 4.45 4.34
N ILE A 466 -18.88 3.41 5.15
CA ILE A 466 -18.46 2.03 4.87
C ILE A 466 -19.72 1.18 4.75
N LYS A 467 -20.07 0.79 3.52
CA LYS A 467 -21.38 0.23 3.21
C LYS A 467 -21.34 -1.03 2.36
N ASN A 468 -22.17 -2.02 2.69
CA ASN A 468 -22.44 -3.18 1.83
C ASN A 468 -21.17 -3.94 1.38
N ASN A 469 -20.11 -3.95 2.17
CA ASN A 469 -18.89 -4.69 1.87
C ASN A 469 -18.99 -6.13 2.41
N ILE A 470 -18.30 -7.06 1.76
CA ILE A 470 -18.16 -8.45 2.20
C ILE A 470 -16.72 -8.68 2.66
N MET A 471 -16.55 -9.12 3.91
CA MET A 471 -15.25 -9.35 4.53
C MET A 471 -15.18 -10.76 5.09
N LYS A 472 -14.22 -11.55 4.63
CA LYS A 472 -14.08 -12.95 5.02
C LYS A 472 -12.63 -13.34 5.24
N ASP A 473 -12.33 -14.14 6.25
CA ASP A 473 -10.98 -14.65 6.52
C ASP A 473 -9.98 -13.49 6.71
N ILE A 474 -10.31 -12.52 7.57
CA ILE A 474 -9.52 -11.30 7.79
C ILE A 474 -8.80 -11.36 9.14
N GLY A 475 -7.53 -10.94 9.20
CA GLY A 475 -6.81 -10.77 10.46
C GLY A 475 -6.07 -12.03 10.95
N PHE A 476 -5.84 -13.02 10.08
CA PHE A 476 -5.16 -14.28 10.44
C PHE A 476 -3.63 -14.17 10.53
N GLY A 477 -3.04 -12.99 10.28
CA GLY A 477 -1.60 -12.72 10.41
C GLY A 477 -1.10 -12.66 11.86
N GLY A 478 -2.01 -12.72 12.84
CA GLY A 478 -1.70 -12.73 14.28
C GLY A 478 -1.30 -11.38 14.86
N ASP A 479 -1.00 -10.38 14.03
CA ASP A 479 -0.65 -9.03 14.44
C ASP A 479 -1.77 -8.33 15.21
N LEU A 480 -3.02 -8.59 14.81
CA LEU A 480 -4.20 -8.03 15.48
C LEU A 480 -4.46 -8.61 16.87
N LEU A 481 -3.75 -9.67 17.28
CA LEU A 481 -3.84 -10.28 18.60
C LEU A 481 -2.71 -9.85 19.54
N LEU A 482 -1.72 -9.10 19.04
CA LEU A 482 -0.54 -8.72 19.83
C LEU A 482 -0.84 -7.63 20.87
N PRO A 483 -0.12 -7.60 22.01
CA PRO A 483 -0.23 -6.53 23.01
C PRO A 483 -0.08 -5.12 22.45
N GLY A 484 0.79 -4.95 21.45
CA GLY A 484 1.06 -3.67 20.81
C GLY A 484 0.07 -3.25 19.73
N THR A 485 -0.95 -4.07 19.40
CA THR A 485 -1.91 -3.69 18.34
C THR A 485 -2.75 -2.48 18.74
N TYR A 486 -3.09 -1.65 17.77
CA TYR A 486 -3.99 -0.50 17.94
C TYR A 486 -5.20 -0.58 17.00
N THR A 487 -5.36 -1.71 16.30
CA THR A 487 -6.46 -1.96 15.34
C THR A 487 -7.06 -3.35 15.53
N PRO A 488 -7.53 -3.73 16.73
CA PRO A 488 -7.94 -5.11 17.00
C PRO A 488 -9.35 -5.45 16.44
N GLY A 489 -9.57 -5.20 15.15
CA GLY A 489 -10.82 -5.51 14.46
C GLY A 489 -10.67 -5.60 12.94
N VAL A 490 -11.62 -6.27 12.30
CA VAL A 490 -11.71 -6.36 10.82
C VAL A 490 -11.91 -4.97 10.22
N ILE A 491 -12.85 -4.19 10.78
CA ILE A 491 -12.94 -2.75 10.60
C ILE A 491 -12.47 -2.08 11.89
N ALA A 492 -11.41 -1.28 11.82
CA ALA A 492 -10.83 -0.60 12.97
C ALA A 492 -10.87 0.93 12.79
N ILE A 493 -11.62 1.62 13.65
CA ILE A 493 -11.58 3.08 13.78
C ILE A 493 -10.64 3.42 14.94
N CYS A 494 -9.53 4.07 14.63
CA CYS A 494 -8.41 4.18 15.55
C CYS A 494 -7.68 5.52 15.41
N GLY A 495 -6.66 5.69 16.25
CA GLY A 495 -5.64 6.73 16.09
C GLY A 495 -4.40 6.27 16.82
N ARG A 496 -3.27 6.12 16.10
CA ARG A 496 -2.02 5.69 16.71
C ARG A 496 -1.23 6.92 17.15
N THR A 497 -1.21 7.14 18.45
CA THR A 497 -0.69 8.36 19.08
C THR A 497 0.45 8.02 20.06
N ASP A 498 1.23 9.03 20.47
CA ASP A 498 2.36 8.80 21.39
C ASP A 498 1.86 8.45 22.80
N THR A 499 0.78 9.10 23.22
CA THR A 499 -0.02 8.75 24.40
C THR A 499 -1.41 8.32 23.97
N PRO A 500 -2.07 7.35 24.64
CA PRO A 500 -3.39 6.88 24.24
C PRO A 500 -4.35 8.04 23.97
N ALA A 501 -4.83 8.11 22.72
CA ALA A 501 -5.75 9.15 22.28
C ALA A 501 -7.04 9.11 23.12
N LYS A 502 -7.59 10.28 23.43
CA LYS A 502 -8.92 10.42 24.02
C LYS A 502 -9.87 11.01 22.98
N ALA A 503 -11.17 10.78 23.18
CA ALA A 503 -12.21 11.25 22.29
C ALA A 503 -12.25 12.78 22.13
N PRO A 504 -12.70 13.32 20.96
CA PRO A 504 -12.78 12.66 19.66
C PRO A 504 -11.66 13.11 18.71
N GLY A 505 -11.06 12.14 18.01
CA GLY A 505 -10.22 12.39 16.85
C GLY A 505 -11.06 12.30 15.57
N ASN A 506 -11.64 11.13 15.32
CA ASN A 506 -12.50 10.87 14.16
C ASN A 506 -13.95 11.34 14.40
N ASP A 507 -14.71 11.63 13.34
CA ASP A 507 -16.10 12.12 13.44
C ASP A 507 -17.00 11.68 12.27
N ARG A 508 -18.30 11.48 12.53
CA ARG A 508 -19.32 11.14 11.52
C ARG A 508 -18.92 9.95 10.64
N ILE A 509 -18.77 8.79 11.26
CA ILE A 509 -18.45 7.54 10.55
C ILE A 509 -19.68 6.63 10.56
N THR A 510 -20.09 6.16 9.38
CA THR A 510 -21.21 5.21 9.23
C THR A 510 -20.69 3.88 8.71
N ILE A 511 -20.99 2.79 9.43
CA ILE A 511 -20.67 1.41 9.06
C ILE A 511 -21.99 0.65 8.96
N GLU A 512 -22.47 0.41 7.74
CA GLU A 512 -23.79 -0.17 7.51
C GLU A 512 -23.87 -1.29 6.46
N GLY A 513 -24.72 -2.29 6.71
CA GLY A 513 -25.02 -3.33 5.71
C GLY A 513 -23.85 -4.25 5.35
N ASN A 514 -22.75 -4.23 6.11
CA ASN A 514 -21.58 -5.05 5.81
C ASN A 514 -21.77 -6.49 6.30
N THR A 515 -21.17 -7.45 5.60
CA THR A 515 -21.09 -8.85 6.03
C THR A 515 -19.65 -9.15 6.45
N ILE A 516 -19.46 -9.57 7.71
CA ILE A 516 -18.15 -9.91 8.26
C ILE A 516 -18.20 -11.34 8.78
N SER A 517 -17.30 -12.20 8.30
CA SER A 517 -17.28 -13.61 8.68
C SER A 517 -15.89 -14.19 8.85
N ASN A 518 -15.77 -15.17 9.75
CA ASN A 518 -14.58 -16.00 9.94
C ASN A 518 -13.32 -15.16 10.22
N SER A 519 -13.27 -14.53 11.39
CA SER A 519 -12.12 -13.72 11.82
C SER A 519 -11.67 -14.10 13.24
N PRO A 520 -10.36 -14.16 13.51
CA PRO A 520 -9.87 -14.38 14.87
C PRO A 520 -10.12 -13.22 15.82
N VAL A 521 -10.44 -12.02 15.30
CA VAL A 521 -10.63 -10.78 16.09
C VAL A 521 -12.05 -10.23 15.95
N ALA A 522 -12.32 -9.09 16.59
CA ALA A 522 -13.62 -8.44 16.54
C ALA A 522 -13.98 -8.03 15.10
N ALA A 523 -15.27 -8.00 14.80
CA ALA A 523 -15.74 -7.52 13.51
C ALA A 523 -15.49 -6.01 13.38
N ILE A 524 -15.92 -5.24 14.37
CA ILE A 524 -15.80 -3.78 14.37
C ILE A 524 -15.22 -3.33 15.70
N TYR A 525 -14.10 -2.61 15.66
CA TYR A 525 -13.48 -2.01 16.83
C TYR A 525 -13.31 -0.51 16.60
N ALA A 526 -13.92 0.32 17.44
CA ALA A 526 -13.88 1.76 17.29
C ALA A 526 -13.50 2.47 18.58
N TYR A 527 -12.54 3.39 18.49
CA TYR A 527 -12.22 4.32 19.58
C TYR A 527 -11.81 5.70 19.09
N SER A 528 -11.84 6.69 19.99
CA SER A 528 -11.53 8.09 19.70
C SER A 528 -12.38 8.67 18.57
N VAL A 529 -13.71 8.46 18.64
CA VAL A 529 -14.65 8.82 17.58
C VAL A 529 -15.89 9.54 18.12
N ALA A 530 -16.36 10.58 17.42
CA ALA A 530 -17.67 11.19 17.62
C ALA A 530 -18.64 10.80 16.51
N GLY A 531 -19.93 10.66 16.84
CA GLY A 531 -20.98 10.47 15.84
C GLY A 531 -20.83 9.21 14.97
N ILE A 532 -20.36 8.10 15.56
CA ILE A 532 -20.29 6.82 14.87
C ILE A 532 -21.66 6.13 14.84
N VAL A 533 -22.03 5.61 13.67
CA VAL A 533 -23.25 4.81 13.47
C VAL A 533 -22.85 3.43 12.94
N ILE A 534 -23.18 2.37 13.67
CA ILE A 534 -22.93 0.98 13.29
C ILE A 534 -24.27 0.26 13.21
N ARG A 535 -24.76 -0.02 12.01
CA ARG A 535 -26.10 -0.61 11.86
C ARG A 535 -26.26 -1.65 10.78
N ASN A 536 -27.18 -2.58 11.01
CA ASN A 536 -27.60 -3.57 10.01
C ASN A 536 -26.44 -4.38 9.40
N ASN A 537 -25.37 -4.63 10.17
CA ASN A 537 -24.26 -5.48 9.74
C ASN A 537 -24.55 -6.94 10.12
N ALA A 538 -24.16 -7.87 9.25
CA ALA A 538 -24.24 -9.31 9.48
C ALA A 538 -22.87 -9.86 9.88
N ILE A 539 -22.75 -10.35 11.11
CA ILE A 539 -21.48 -10.78 11.70
C ILE A 539 -21.59 -12.25 12.12
N ARG A 540 -20.66 -13.07 11.65
CA ARG A 540 -20.66 -14.51 11.92
C ARG A 540 -19.27 -15.04 12.26
N SER A 541 -19.16 -15.83 13.32
CA SER A 541 -17.91 -16.55 13.61
C SER A 541 -16.67 -15.63 13.68
N VAL A 542 -16.80 -14.54 14.45
CA VAL A 542 -15.69 -13.62 14.76
C VAL A 542 -15.18 -13.87 16.18
N ASN A 543 -14.10 -13.19 16.60
CA ASN A 543 -13.45 -13.43 17.89
C ASN A 543 -13.09 -14.91 18.11
N GLN A 544 -12.67 -15.61 17.05
CA GLN A 544 -12.36 -17.05 17.12
C GLN A 544 -11.08 -17.36 17.92
N ALA A 545 -10.23 -16.38 18.17
CA ALA A 545 -9.01 -16.52 18.95
C ALA A 545 -9.10 -15.76 20.28
N ASP A 546 -8.27 -16.14 21.25
CA ASP A 546 -8.10 -15.38 22.49
C ASP A 546 -7.46 -14.02 22.20
N ALA A 547 -8.26 -12.96 22.27
CA ALA A 547 -7.85 -11.58 22.08
C ALA A 547 -7.59 -10.83 23.41
N SER A 548 -7.46 -11.53 24.55
CA SER A 548 -7.25 -10.92 25.87
C SER A 548 -5.98 -10.06 25.96
N ALA A 549 -4.94 -10.44 25.21
CA ALA A 549 -3.71 -9.68 25.11
C ALA A 549 -3.80 -8.51 24.12
N ALA A 550 -4.73 -8.56 23.15
CA ALA A 550 -4.77 -7.66 22.01
C ALA A 550 -4.90 -6.19 22.45
N GLY A 551 -3.90 -5.38 22.09
CA GLY A 551 -3.88 -3.94 22.32
C GLY A 551 -3.72 -3.50 23.78
N ARG A 552 -3.35 -4.41 24.68
CA ARG A 552 -3.07 -4.12 26.09
C ARG A 552 -2.08 -2.96 26.28
N ASP A 553 -1.03 -2.89 25.46
CA ASP A 553 0.00 -1.85 25.57
C ASP A 553 -0.55 -0.47 25.15
N ASN A 554 -1.67 -0.45 24.42
CA ASN A 554 -2.44 0.74 24.05
C ASN A 554 -3.67 0.98 24.94
N ARG A 555 -3.80 0.24 26.07
CA ARG A 555 -4.95 0.28 26.99
C ARG A 555 -6.28 -0.10 26.32
N LEU A 556 -6.21 -0.90 25.27
CA LEU A 556 -7.37 -1.47 24.61
C LEU A 556 -7.69 -2.83 25.23
N SER A 557 -8.92 -3.28 25.06
CA SER A 557 -9.29 -4.69 25.24
C SER A 557 -10.45 -5.04 24.33
N VAL A 558 -10.49 -6.28 23.88
CA VAL A 558 -11.47 -6.83 22.96
C VAL A 558 -12.31 -7.85 23.71
N LYS A 559 -13.63 -7.64 23.75
CA LYS A 559 -14.56 -8.57 24.42
C LYS A 559 -15.70 -8.98 23.52
N GLU A 560 -16.22 -8.02 22.76
CA GLU A 560 -17.41 -8.21 21.94
C GLU A 560 -17.08 -8.26 20.45
N ALA A 561 -18.03 -8.73 19.63
CA ALA A 561 -17.92 -8.72 18.18
C ALA A 561 -17.93 -7.29 17.60
N ILE A 562 -18.66 -6.38 18.25
CA ILE A 562 -18.66 -4.94 18.00
C ILE A 562 -18.27 -4.25 19.30
N GLU A 563 -17.13 -3.56 19.32
CA GLU A 563 -16.66 -2.81 20.47
C GLU A 563 -16.51 -1.33 20.12
N VAL A 564 -17.15 -0.46 20.90
CA VAL A 564 -17.04 1.00 20.76
C VAL A 564 -16.62 1.59 22.10
N ARG A 565 -15.50 2.30 22.12
CA ARG A 565 -14.89 2.89 23.32
C ARG A 565 -14.53 4.33 23.09
N ASP A 566 -14.40 5.11 24.17
CA ASP A 566 -13.99 6.52 24.11
C ASP A 566 -14.69 7.25 22.96
N ALA A 567 -16.01 7.12 22.92
CA ALA A 567 -16.84 7.59 21.82
C ALA A 567 -17.93 8.55 22.31
N LEU A 568 -18.25 9.54 21.49
CA LEU A 568 -19.32 10.51 21.77
C LEU A 568 -20.54 10.21 20.91
N LYS A 569 -21.67 9.92 21.57
CA LYS A 569 -22.97 9.61 20.93
C LYS A 569 -22.90 8.47 19.90
N PRO A 570 -22.32 7.29 20.24
CA PRO A 570 -22.35 6.16 19.33
C PRO A 570 -23.77 5.61 19.17
N VAL A 571 -24.12 5.18 17.96
CA VAL A 571 -25.36 4.44 17.66
C VAL A 571 -24.97 3.05 17.18
N VAL A 572 -25.45 2.01 17.87
CA VAL A 572 -25.22 0.60 17.50
C VAL A 572 -26.58 -0.11 17.51
N GLU A 573 -27.10 -0.46 16.34
CA GLU A 573 -28.48 -0.99 16.21
C GLU A 573 -28.64 -1.96 15.03
N GLY A 574 -29.59 -2.90 15.13
CA GLY A 574 -29.95 -3.78 14.00
C GLY A 574 -28.87 -4.73 13.48
N ASN A 575 -27.72 -4.84 14.16
CA ASN A 575 -26.65 -5.78 13.78
C ASN A 575 -27.01 -7.19 14.24
N SER A 576 -26.80 -8.19 13.37
CA SER A 576 -26.93 -9.61 13.72
C SER A 576 -25.55 -10.19 14.02
N VAL A 577 -25.36 -10.77 15.20
CA VAL A 577 -24.12 -11.43 15.62
C VAL A 577 -24.41 -12.89 15.92
N GLU A 578 -23.80 -13.80 15.16
CA GLU A 578 -23.97 -15.26 15.26
C GLU A 578 -22.65 -15.99 15.54
#